data_AF-A0A7R9UMB3-F1
#
_entry.id   AF-A0A7R9UMB3-F1
#
_cell.length_a   1.000
_cell.length_b   1.000
_cell.length_c   1.000
_cell.angle_alpha   90.00
_cell.angle_beta   90.00
_cell.angle_gamma   90.00
#
_symmetry.space_group_name_H-M   'P 1'
#
loop_
_entity.id
_entity.type
_entity.pdbx_description
1 polymer ?
#
loop_
_entity_poly.entity_id
_entity_poly.type
_entity_poly.pdbx_seq_one_letter_code
_entity_poly.pdbx_strand_id
1 'polypeptide(L)'
;FRAPSHPRSSTMSPPAYVKLCTLLAEGLLLAPGLRNLMAPGAMLPILGDAEFTRGLFGDVTAGTLDGRRALALSQLWGALIVAFGMVKLVTIFTNPEGTFLRRNLMLTIGFGDVLLFAFLQEHTQMLADGFSADTLPVKCALLIEASALLIDVVTRPRQTKPGGKRA
;
A
#
# COMPACT_ATOMS: atom_id res chain seq x y z
N PHE A 1 41.03 -6.95 32.14
CA PHE A 1 39.61 -6.53 32.07
C PHE A 1 39.23 -6.34 30.61
N ARG A 2 38.56 -7.33 30.00
CA ARG A 2 38.04 -7.22 28.63
C ARG A 2 36.62 -6.68 28.76
N ALA A 3 36.36 -5.47 28.23
CA ALA A 3 35.03 -4.88 28.27
C ALA A 3 34.01 -5.85 27.66
N PRO A 4 32.81 -6.03 28.25
CA PRO A 4 31.76 -6.81 27.63
C PRO A 4 31.40 -6.15 26.30
N SER A 5 31.66 -6.86 25.20
CA SER A 5 31.20 -6.47 23.88
C SER A 5 29.67 -6.40 23.92
N HIS A 6 29.11 -5.19 23.85
CA HIS A 6 27.67 -5.00 23.67
C HIS A 6 27.19 -5.94 22.55
N PRO A 7 26.10 -6.71 22.75
CA PRO A 7 25.54 -7.50 21.68
C PRO A 7 25.21 -6.54 20.53
N ARG A 8 25.78 -6.84 19.36
CA ARG A 8 25.53 -6.09 18.13
C ARG A 8 24.03 -5.85 18.04
N SER A 9 23.64 -4.58 18.08
CA SER A 9 22.30 -4.14 17.72
C SER A 9 21.92 -4.90 16.44
N SER A 10 21.01 -5.86 16.56
CA SER A 10 20.56 -6.68 15.44
C SER A 10 19.65 -5.79 14.59
N THR A 11 20.27 -4.91 13.82
CA THR A 11 19.65 -4.18 12.73
C THR A 11 19.24 -5.21 11.69
N MET A 12 17.97 -5.62 11.73
CA MET A 12 17.44 -6.64 10.85
C MET A 12 16.66 -5.96 9.73
N SER A 13 17.30 -5.80 8.57
CA SER A 13 16.65 -5.39 7.32
C SER A 13 15.53 -6.37 6.95
N PRO A 14 14.55 -5.97 6.12
CA PRO A 14 13.58 -6.92 5.60
C PRO A 14 14.31 -7.91 4.70
N PRO A 15 13.89 -9.18 4.72
CA PRO A 15 14.43 -10.17 3.81
C PRO A 15 14.14 -9.79 2.35
N ALA A 16 14.97 -10.30 1.44
CA ALA A 16 14.93 -9.92 0.02
C ALA A 16 13.58 -10.20 -0.64
N TYR A 17 12.87 -11.26 -0.23
CA TYR A 17 11.55 -11.59 -0.77
C TYR A 17 10.51 -10.52 -0.43
N VAL A 18 10.51 -9.97 0.80
CA VAL A 18 9.61 -8.87 1.18
C VAL A 18 9.87 -7.64 0.31
N LYS A 19 11.15 -7.28 0.13
CA LYS A 19 11.54 -6.14 -0.71
C LYS A 19 11.09 -6.33 -2.16
N LEU A 20 11.26 -7.52 -2.71
CA LEU A 20 10.85 -7.83 -4.08
C LEU A 20 9.33 -7.75 -4.24
N CYS A 21 8.56 -8.39 -3.34
CA CYS A 21 7.11 -8.34 -3.36
C CYS A 21 6.59 -6.90 -3.26
N THR A 22 7.16 -6.11 -2.34
CA THR A 22 6.82 -4.70 -2.17
C THR A 22 7.09 -3.90 -3.43
N LEU A 23 8.28 -4.05 -4.02
CA LEU A 23 8.65 -3.29 -5.22
C LEU A 23 7.72 -3.60 -6.39
N LEU A 24 7.34 -4.88 -6.57
CA LEU A 24 6.44 -5.31 -7.63
C LEU A 24 5.02 -4.81 -7.41
N ALA A 25 4.50 -4.91 -6.18
CA ALA A 25 3.17 -4.42 -5.84
C ALA A 25 3.07 -2.90 -5.98
N GLU A 26 4.06 -2.17 -5.46
CA GLU A 26 4.11 -0.71 -5.58
C GLU A 26 4.32 -0.25 -7.01
N GLY A 27 5.10 -0.97 -7.84
CA GLY A 27 5.20 -0.67 -9.27
C GLY A 27 3.84 -0.70 -9.97
N LEU A 28 2.99 -1.66 -9.61
CA LEU A 28 1.65 -1.83 -10.18
C LEU A 28 0.63 -0.82 -9.61
N LEU A 29 0.80 -0.36 -8.37
CA LEU A 29 -0.08 0.60 -7.70
C LEU A 29 0.28 2.08 -7.96
N LEU A 30 1.57 2.39 -8.03
CA LEU A 30 2.05 3.76 -8.23
C LEU A 30 1.74 4.26 -9.65
N ALA A 31 1.74 3.40 -10.65
CA ALA A 31 1.39 3.78 -12.03
C ALA A 31 -0.02 4.40 -12.15
N PRO A 32 -1.11 3.75 -11.68
CA PRO A 32 -2.44 4.36 -11.69
C PRO A 32 -2.56 5.53 -10.68
N GLY A 33 -1.88 5.47 -9.53
CA GLY A 33 -1.89 6.55 -8.54
C GLY A 33 -1.26 7.86 -9.05
N LEU A 34 -0.07 7.77 -9.64
CA LEU A 34 0.66 8.91 -10.20
C LEU A 34 -0.08 9.51 -11.40
N ARG A 35 -0.73 8.66 -12.20
CA ARG A 35 -1.59 9.11 -13.29
C ARG A 35 -2.78 9.90 -12.76
N ASN A 36 -3.51 9.38 -11.77
CA ASN A 36 -4.65 10.10 -11.17
C ASN A 36 -4.22 11.42 -10.52
N LEU A 37 -2.97 11.51 -10.04
CA LEU A 37 -2.39 12.73 -9.49
C LEU A 37 -2.00 13.75 -10.58
N MET A 38 -1.33 13.31 -11.66
CA MET A 38 -0.74 14.18 -12.68
C MET A 38 -1.66 14.54 -13.84
N ALA A 39 -2.57 13.64 -14.22
CA ALA A 39 -3.47 13.79 -15.34
C ALA A 39 -4.91 13.37 -14.95
N PRO A 40 -5.53 14.10 -14.03
CA PRO A 40 -6.84 13.77 -13.52
C PRO A 40 -7.88 14.01 -14.61
N GLY A 41 -8.61 12.95 -14.97
CA GLY A 41 -9.57 12.98 -16.08
C GLY A 41 -8.98 12.85 -17.48
N ALA A 42 -7.66 12.66 -17.67
CA ALA A 42 -7.11 12.33 -18.99
C ALA A 42 -7.58 10.94 -19.42
N MET A 43 -8.23 10.80 -20.57
CA MET A 43 -8.86 9.56 -21.08
C MET A 43 -7.87 8.37 -21.16
N LEU A 44 -8.06 7.45 -20.22
CA LEU A 44 -7.83 6.00 -20.31
C LEU A 44 -8.68 5.40 -19.18
N PRO A 45 -9.24 4.21 -19.34
CA PRO A 45 -10.32 3.71 -18.51
C PRO A 45 -9.69 3.44 -17.16
N ILE A 46 -9.95 4.31 -16.19
CA ILE A 46 -9.63 4.24 -14.76
C ILE A 46 -10.52 5.30 -14.09
N LEU A 47 -10.75 6.41 -14.79
CA LEU A 47 -11.59 7.53 -14.32
C LEU A 47 -12.19 8.28 -15.51
N GLY A 48 -12.73 7.51 -16.45
CA GLY A 48 -13.31 8.02 -17.69
C GLY A 48 -14.76 7.64 -17.93
N ASP A 49 -15.33 6.70 -17.17
CA ASP A 49 -16.70 6.30 -17.43
C ASP A 49 -17.69 7.12 -16.62
N ALA A 50 -18.60 7.72 -17.37
CA ALA A 50 -19.85 8.25 -16.84
C ALA A 50 -20.54 7.23 -15.94
N GLU A 51 -20.36 5.91 -16.16
CA GLU A 51 -20.85 4.81 -15.32
C GLU A 51 -20.16 4.72 -13.95
N PHE A 52 -18.82 4.75 -13.85
CA PHE A 52 -18.11 4.76 -12.57
C PHE A 52 -18.41 6.04 -11.77
N THR A 53 -18.40 7.17 -12.47
CA THR A 53 -18.70 8.48 -11.88
C THR A 53 -20.18 8.57 -11.48
N ARG A 54 -21.11 7.95 -12.23
CA ARG A 54 -22.53 7.80 -11.87
C ARG A 54 -22.75 6.85 -10.71
N GLY A 55 -22.02 5.74 -10.67
CA GLY A 55 -22.13 4.74 -9.61
C GLY A 55 -21.63 5.26 -8.26
N LEU A 56 -20.61 6.14 -8.25
CA LEU A 56 -20.02 6.69 -7.02
C LEU A 56 -20.59 8.08 -6.65
N PHE A 57 -20.97 8.90 -7.64
CA PHE A 57 -21.32 10.32 -7.45
C PHE A 57 -22.60 10.79 -8.16
N GLY A 58 -23.32 9.93 -8.89
CA GLY A 58 -24.51 10.29 -9.64
C GLY A 58 -24.22 10.94 -11.01
N ASP A 59 -25.27 11.43 -11.68
CA ASP A 59 -25.19 11.91 -13.07
C ASP A 59 -24.34 13.20 -13.18
N VAL A 60 -23.06 13.07 -13.56
CA VAL A 60 -22.08 14.14 -13.45
C VAL A 60 -21.59 14.60 -14.83
N THR A 61 -22.09 15.75 -15.28
CA THR A 61 -21.62 16.45 -16.49
C THR A 61 -20.34 17.25 -16.24
N ALA A 62 -19.34 17.11 -17.13
CA ALA A 62 -18.11 17.91 -17.09
C ALA A 62 -18.44 19.41 -17.26
N GLY A 63 -18.45 20.16 -16.14
CA GLY A 63 -18.81 21.58 -16.10
C GLY A 63 -19.69 21.97 -14.91
N THR A 64 -20.35 21.00 -14.27
CA THR A 64 -21.11 21.24 -13.04
C THR A 64 -20.19 21.24 -11.81
N LEU A 65 -20.67 21.80 -10.69
CA LEU A 65 -19.96 21.79 -9.41
C LEU A 65 -19.58 20.36 -8.98
N ASP A 66 -20.43 19.39 -9.31
CA ASP A 66 -20.26 17.97 -8.97
C ASP A 66 -19.18 17.28 -9.82
N GLY A 67 -18.99 17.70 -11.08
CA GLY A 67 -17.87 17.25 -11.92
C GLY A 67 -16.51 17.69 -11.40
N ARG A 68 -16.43 18.92 -10.89
CA ARG A 68 -15.21 19.43 -10.25
C ARG A 68 -14.90 18.70 -8.95
N ARG A 69 -15.92 18.32 -8.17
CA ARG A 69 -15.78 17.53 -6.94
C ARG A 69 -15.29 16.11 -7.22
N ALA A 70 -15.88 15.43 -8.21
CA ALA A 70 -15.45 14.09 -8.62
C ALA A 70 -13.98 14.09 -9.08
N LEU A 71 -13.57 15.12 -9.85
CA LEU A 71 -12.19 15.26 -10.32
C LEU A 71 -11.22 15.49 -9.14
N ALA A 72 -11.57 16.37 -8.20
CA ALA A 72 -10.77 16.60 -7.00
C ALA A 72 -10.65 15.35 -6.11
N LEU A 73 -11.73 14.57 -5.97
CA LEU A 73 -11.71 13.30 -5.23
C LEU A 73 -10.83 12.26 -5.92
N SER A 74 -10.83 12.21 -7.25
CA SER A 74 -9.94 11.32 -8.01
C SER A 74 -8.46 11.67 -7.84
N GLN A 75 -8.14 12.97 -7.84
CA GLN A 75 -6.79 13.47 -7.56
C GLN A 75 -6.35 13.12 -6.14
N LEU A 76 -7.25 13.32 -5.17
CA LEU A 76 -6.99 12.99 -3.77
C LEU A 76 -6.73 11.48 -3.60
N TRP A 77 -7.53 10.64 -4.26
CA TRP A 77 -7.33 9.19 -4.24
C TRP A 77 -5.98 8.79 -4.85
N GLY A 78 -5.62 9.38 -5.99
CA GLY A 78 -4.30 9.20 -6.60
C GLY A 78 -3.16 9.62 -5.69
N ALA A 79 -3.29 10.78 -5.03
CA ALA A 79 -2.32 11.27 -4.06
C ALA A 79 -2.17 10.32 -2.87
N LEU A 80 -3.28 9.76 -2.37
CA LEU A 80 -3.27 8.81 -1.25
C LEU A 80 -2.59 7.49 -1.63
N ILE A 81 -2.85 6.93 -2.82
CA ILE A 81 -2.13 5.74 -3.31
C ILE A 81 -0.62 6.03 -3.37
N VAL A 82 -0.24 7.15 -4.00
CA VAL A 82 1.18 7.50 -4.16
C VAL A 82 1.84 7.70 -2.80
N ALA A 83 1.19 8.42 -1.89
CA ALA A 83 1.70 8.65 -0.55
C ALA A 83 1.85 7.32 0.22
N PHE A 84 0.84 6.46 0.19
CA PHE A 84 0.88 5.16 0.84
C PHE A 84 1.99 4.26 0.27
N GLY A 85 2.11 4.20 -1.05
CA GLY A 85 3.15 3.44 -1.71
C GLY A 85 4.56 3.94 -1.42
N MET A 86 4.75 5.27 -1.38
CA MET A 86 6.01 5.87 -0.97
C MET A 86 6.35 5.58 0.49
N VAL A 87 5.36 5.61 1.40
CA VAL A 87 5.57 5.21 2.80
C VAL A 87 6.06 3.76 2.87
N LYS A 88 5.44 2.84 2.13
CA LYS A 88 5.83 1.42 2.08
C LYS A 88 7.27 1.25 1.58
N LEU A 89 7.61 1.89 0.46
CA LEU A 89 8.97 1.87 -0.08
C LEU A 89 9.99 2.42 0.92
N VAL A 90 9.71 3.54 1.58
CA VAL A 90 10.63 4.12 2.58
C VAL A 90 10.76 3.22 3.80
N THR A 91 9.66 2.69 4.33
CA THR A 91 9.66 1.79 5.51
C THR A 91 10.44 0.49 5.23
N ILE A 92 10.38 -0.02 4.01
CA ILE A 92 10.97 -1.32 3.66
C ILE A 92 12.42 -1.18 3.17
N PHE A 93 12.76 -0.11 2.46
CA PHE A 93 14.09 0.06 1.87
C PHE A 93 15.05 0.91 2.69
N THR A 94 14.57 1.88 3.47
CA THR A 94 15.44 2.92 4.05
C THR A 94 15.88 2.62 5.48
N ASN A 95 14.99 2.08 6.32
CA ASN A 95 15.23 2.04 7.76
C ASN A 95 15.67 0.65 8.27
N PRO A 96 16.90 0.50 8.79
CA PRO A 96 17.29 -0.61 9.66
C PRO A 96 16.74 -0.33 11.08
N GLU A 97 15.43 -0.29 11.23
CA GLU A 97 14.77 -0.02 12.51
C GLU A 97 14.82 -1.20 13.49
N GLY A 98 14.67 -0.89 14.78
CA GLY A 98 14.53 -1.88 15.85
C GLY A 98 13.31 -2.79 15.66
N THR A 99 13.40 -4.02 16.16
CA THR A 99 12.47 -5.12 15.86
C THR A 99 11.00 -4.85 16.21
N PHE A 100 10.70 -4.00 17.20
CA PHE A 100 9.32 -3.74 17.63
C PHE A 100 8.57 -2.74 16.75
N LEU A 101 9.19 -1.59 16.45
CA LEU A 101 8.57 -0.55 15.61
C LEU A 101 8.31 -1.10 14.20
N ARG A 102 9.31 -1.80 13.64
CA ARG A 102 9.21 -2.42 12.33
C ARG A 102 8.09 -3.45 12.24
N ARG A 103 7.92 -4.27 13.28
CA ARG A 103 6.87 -5.29 13.31
C ARG A 103 5.49 -4.66 13.27
N ASN A 104 5.27 -3.60 14.05
CA ASN A 104 4.00 -2.89 14.04
C ASN A 104 3.76 -2.19 12.70
N LEU A 105 4.78 -1.59 12.09
CA LEU A 105 4.68 -1.01 10.76
C LEU A 105 4.34 -2.05 9.69
N MET A 106 5.02 -3.20 9.68
CA MET A 106 4.74 -4.30 8.74
C MET A 106 3.35 -4.90 8.94
N LEU A 107 2.86 -4.99 10.19
CA LEU A 107 1.48 -5.37 10.48
C LEU A 107 0.49 -4.36 9.89
N THR A 108 0.68 -3.08 10.18
CA THR A 108 -0.22 -2.02 9.69
C THR A 108 -0.24 -1.97 8.16
N ILE A 109 0.93 -2.07 7.52
CA ILE A 109 1.04 -2.11 6.06
C ILE A 109 0.36 -3.37 5.51
N GLY A 110 0.69 -4.55 6.04
CA GLY A 110 0.13 -5.81 5.54
C GLY A 110 -1.39 -5.89 5.72
N PHE A 111 -1.93 -5.42 6.84
CA PHE A 111 -3.39 -5.30 7.01
C PHE A 111 -4.00 -4.24 6.09
N GLY A 112 -3.29 -3.12 5.86
CA GLY A 112 -3.68 -2.11 4.88
C GLY A 112 -3.83 -2.70 3.48
N ASP A 113 -2.89 -3.55 3.06
CA ASP A 113 -2.93 -4.23 1.76
C ASP A 113 -4.09 -5.23 1.67
N VAL A 114 -4.41 -5.95 2.75
CA VAL A 114 -5.60 -6.82 2.80
C VAL A 114 -6.89 -6.01 2.71
N LEU A 115 -6.99 -4.87 3.40
CA LEU A 115 -8.16 -4.00 3.33
C LEU A 115 -8.32 -3.40 1.93
N LEU A 116 -7.22 -2.96 1.32
CA LEU A 116 -7.23 -2.45 -0.05
C LEU A 116 -7.63 -3.55 -1.04
N PHE A 117 -7.13 -4.77 -0.86
CA PHE A 117 -7.57 -5.93 -1.65
C PHE A 117 -9.07 -6.18 -1.49
N ALA A 118 -9.59 -6.20 -0.26
CA ALA A 118 -11.01 -6.44 0.00
C ALA A 118 -11.89 -5.36 -0.65
N PHE A 119 -11.48 -4.10 -0.54
CA PHE A 119 -12.13 -2.97 -1.20
C PHE A 119 -12.14 -3.13 -2.72
N LEU A 120 -10.98 -3.43 -3.33
CA LEU A 120 -10.88 -3.65 -4.77
C LEU A 120 -11.71 -4.86 -5.21
N GLN A 121 -11.81 -5.91 -4.38
CA GLN A 121 -12.61 -7.09 -4.65
C GLN A 121 -14.11 -6.79 -4.64
N GLU A 122 -14.59 -6.04 -3.63
CA GLU A 122 -15.98 -5.61 -3.53
C GLU A 122 -16.39 -4.69 -4.69
N HIS A 123 -15.51 -3.77 -5.08
CA HIS A 123 -15.76 -2.82 -6.15
C HIS A 123 -15.19 -3.27 -7.51
N THR A 124 -14.86 -4.55 -7.70
CA THR A 124 -14.23 -5.05 -8.93
C THR A 124 -15.09 -4.80 -10.17
N GLN A 125 -16.42 -4.95 -10.09
CA GLN A 125 -17.30 -4.73 -11.24
C GLN A 125 -17.30 -3.26 -11.66
N MET A 126 -17.48 -2.37 -10.68
CA MET A 126 -17.43 -0.94 -10.87
C MET A 126 -16.09 -0.48 -11.47
N LEU A 127 -14.99 -1.06 -10.97
CA LEU A 127 -13.65 -0.84 -11.49
C LEU A 127 -13.48 -1.46 -12.88
N ALA A 128 -14.00 -2.65 -13.17
CA ALA A 128 -13.85 -3.29 -14.48
C ALA A 128 -14.52 -2.49 -15.59
N ASP A 129 -15.72 -1.98 -15.32
CA ASP A 129 -16.45 -1.10 -16.24
C ASP A 129 -15.66 0.19 -16.45
N GLY A 130 -15.25 0.86 -15.37
CA GLY A 130 -14.52 2.12 -15.47
C GLY A 130 -13.04 2.03 -15.89
N PHE A 131 -12.40 0.86 -15.74
CA PHE A 131 -10.96 0.66 -15.89
C PHE A 131 -10.54 -0.07 -17.18
N SER A 132 -11.45 -0.74 -17.90
CA SER A 132 -11.15 -1.62 -19.07
C SER A 132 -9.81 -2.38 -18.97
N ALA A 133 -9.39 -2.67 -17.74
CA ALA A 133 -8.07 -3.15 -17.39
C ALA A 133 -8.31 -4.16 -16.29
N ASP A 134 -7.68 -5.31 -16.46
CA ASP A 134 -7.79 -6.37 -15.49
C ASP A 134 -7.21 -5.89 -14.15
N THR A 135 -8.04 -5.86 -13.11
CA THR A 135 -7.60 -5.51 -11.75
C THR A 135 -6.95 -6.70 -11.05
N LEU A 136 -7.01 -7.90 -11.65
CA LEU A 136 -6.42 -9.12 -11.11
C LEU A 136 -4.92 -8.99 -10.80
N PRO A 137 -4.06 -8.40 -11.65
CA PRO A 137 -2.63 -8.28 -11.35
C PRO A 137 -2.37 -7.44 -10.09
N VAL A 138 -3.11 -6.34 -9.91
CA VAL A 138 -2.99 -5.48 -8.72
C VAL A 138 -3.47 -6.21 -7.47
N LYS A 139 -4.63 -6.89 -7.56
CA LYS A 139 -5.19 -7.67 -6.45
C LYS A 139 -4.26 -8.81 -6.02
N CYS A 140 -3.69 -9.55 -6.98
CA CYS A 140 -2.72 -10.59 -6.71
C CYS A 140 -1.45 -10.02 -6.07
N ALA A 141 -0.94 -8.89 -6.55
CA ALA A 141 0.25 -8.27 -6.00
C ALA A 141 0.05 -7.82 -4.54
N LEU A 142 -1.09 -7.19 -4.23
CA LEU A 142 -1.47 -6.81 -2.86
C LEU A 142 -1.55 -8.03 -1.93
N LEU A 143 -2.17 -9.12 -2.37
CA LEU A 143 -2.30 -10.32 -1.55
C LEU A 143 -0.95 -11.01 -1.30
N ILE A 144 -0.09 -11.07 -2.32
CA ILE A 144 1.26 -11.62 -2.22
C ILE A 144 2.11 -10.78 -1.26
N GLU A 145 2.08 -9.46 -1.40
CA GLU A 145 2.79 -8.54 -0.53
C GLU A 145 2.29 -8.62 0.92
N ALA A 146 0.97 -8.56 1.13
CA ALA A 146 0.36 -8.72 2.45
C ALA A 146 0.80 -10.03 3.10
N SER A 147 0.76 -11.13 2.35
CA SER A 147 1.20 -12.44 2.83
C SER A 147 2.68 -12.41 3.20
N ALA A 148 3.55 -11.84 2.36
CA ALA A 148 4.98 -11.75 2.63
C ALA A 148 5.28 -10.91 3.89
N LEU A 149 4.60 -9.78 4.07
CA LEU A 149 4.75 -8.91 5.24
C LEU A 149 4.27 -9.60 6.53
N LEU A 150 3.11 -10.27 6.48
CA LEU A 150 2.56 -10.98 7.63
C LEU A 150 3.40 -12.22 8.00
N ILE A 151 3.93 -12.94 6.99
CA ILE A 151 4.86 -14.05 7.22
C ILE A 151 6.16 -13.54 7.87
N ASP A 152 6.74 -12.42 7.40
CA ASP A 152 7.93 -11.84 8.05
C ASP A 152 7.62 -11.48 9.50
N VAL A 153 6.45 -10.89 9.78
CA VAL A 153 6.04 -10.54 11.14
C VAL A 153 5.94 -11.76 12.06
N VAL A 154 5.35 -12.86 11.58
CA VAL A 154 5.14 -14.08 12.38
C VAL A 154 6.45 -14.84 12.58
N THR A 155 7.30 -14.90 11.56
CA THR A 155 8.55 -15.68 11.59
C THR A 155 9.72 -14.94 12.24
N ARG A 156 9.63 -13.61 12.38
CA ARG A 156 10.71 -12.80 12.94
C ARG A 156 10.92 -13.05 14.45
N PRO A 157 12.17 -13.31 14.89
CA PRO A 157 12.48 -13.56 16.29
C PRO A 157 12.19 -12.34 17.17
N ARG A 158 11.60 -12.58 18.35
CA ARG A 158 11.28 -11.53 19.34
C ARG A 158 12.51 -11.19 20.17
N GLN A 159 12.96 -9.94 20.11
CA GLN A 159 13.89 -9.40 21.11
C GLN A 159 13.15 -9.26 22.44
N THR A 160 13.33 -10.19 23.38
CA THR A 160 12.87 -9.99 24.77
C THR A 160 13.80 -9.01 25.45
N LYS A 161 13.26 -7.99 26.13
CA LYS A 161 14.04 -7.03 26.92
C LYS A 161 14.95 -7.81 27.89
N PRO A 162 16.29 -7.65 27.86
CA PRO A 162 17.15 -8.35 28.79
C PRO A 162 16.91 -7.77 30.20
N GLY A 163 16.49 -8.61 31.14
CA GLY A 163 16.52 -8.26 32.56
C GLY A 163 15.25 -7.68 33.18
N GLY A 164 14.06 -8.11 32.76
CA GLY A 164 12.91 -8.04 33.66
C GLY A 164 13.11 -9.06 34.78
N LYS A 165 13.78 -8.67 35.88
CA LYS A 165 13.74 -9.45 37.12
C LYS A 165 12.26 -9.68 37.45
N ARG A 166 11.84 -10.94 37.47
CA ARG A 166 10.64 -11.33 38.20
C ARG A 166 10.92 -10.92 39.66
N ALA A 167 10.26 -9.86 40.12
CA ALA A 167 10.06 -9.62 41.54
C ALA A 167 8.92 -10.52 42.01
#